data_AF-A0AAN8J8Y7-F1
#
_entry.id   AF-A0AAN8J8Y7-F1
#
_cell.length_a   1.000
_cell.length_b   1.000
_cell.length_c   1.000
_cell.angle_alpha   90.00
_cell.angle_beta   90.00
_cell.angle_gamma   90.00
#
_symmetry.space_group_name_H-M   'P 1'
#
loop_
_entity.id
_entity.type
_entity.pdbx_description
1 polymer ?
#
loop_
_entity_poly.entity_id
_entity_poly.type
_entity_poly.pdbx_seq_one_letter_code
_entity_poly.pdbx_strand_id
1 'polypeptide(L)'
;MTNMRIILFCLLASGVSSYAPVKYMITNCGKYVYVLTANIIKLEMINSMPSHCLVTIKTSDIGLDIHNTSSRIQFLHFNVPCDEGRVRLYGFTEGDGSYCNGNAPTTFLKSRSDQSIIAFDKYHTNSDYSASFELLVTETHNGDCGHLDFSCKNGGCINDVLLTCDGNNNCGDDSDEQAVACIWFLPVVITVPIVTVCGVCCFIVIILLYKRNLRRQSQGKIIQ
;
A
#
# COMPACT_ATOMS: atom_id res chain seq x y z
N MET A 1 -8.10 -9.98 -47.89
CA MET A 1 -8.75 -10.95 -46.99
C MET A 1 -7.71 -11.54 -46.08
N THR A 2 -7.66 -11.12 -44.80
CA THR A 2 -7.54 -11.94 -43.58
C THR A 2 -7.30 -11.04 -42.35
N ASN A 3 -8.42 -10.75 -41.67
CA ASN A 3 -8.60 -10.52 -40.23
C ASN A 3 -7.41 -10.07 -39.37
N MET A 4 -7.28 -8.74 -39.23
CA MET A 4 -6.54 -8.12 -38.12
C MET A 4 -7.46 -8.11 -36.89
N ARG A 5 -7.22 -9.02 -35.94
CA ARG A 5 -7.93 -9.10 -34.67
C ARG A 5 -7.68 -7.80 -33.88
N ILE A 6 -8.73 -6.99 -33.74
CA ILE A 6 -8.78 -5.88 -32.79
C ILE A 6 -8.86 -6.53 -31.41
N ILE A 7 -7.71 -6.64 -30.74
CA ILE A 7 -7.65 -6.97 -29.32
C ILE A 7 -8.20 -5.75 -28.59
N LEU A 8 -9.44 -5.87 -28.13
CA LEU A 8 -10.08 -4.95 -27.20
C LEU A 8 -9.27 -5.02 -25.89
N PHE A 9 -8.26 -4.16 -25.76
CA PHE A 9 -7.58 -3.95 -24.49
C PHE A 9 -8.56 -3.26 -23.55
N CYS A 10 -9.14 -4.03 -22.62
CA CYS A 10 -9.80 -3.50 -21.43
C CYS A 10 -8.80 -2.60 -20.66
N LEU A 11 -8.97 -1.30 -20.80
CA LEU A 11 -8.47 -0.24 -19.92
C LEU A 11 -9.77 0.48 -19.49
N LEU A 12 -10.17 0.63 -18.24
CA LEU A 12 -9.43 0.87 -17.01
C LEU A 12 -10.28 0.35 -15.84
N ALA A 13 -9.90 -0.76 -15.22
CA ALA A 13 -10.01 -0.83 -13.78
C ALA A 13 -8.70 -0.23 -13.27
N SER A 14 -8.65 1.10 -13.09
CA SER A 14 -7.62 1.70 -12.27
C SER A 14 -7.92 1.30 -10.83
N GLY A 15 -7.64 0.03 -10.50
CA GLY A 15 -7.42 -0.35 -9.12
C GLY A 15 -6.24 0.48 -8.67
N VAL A 16 -6.50 1.44 -7.79
CA VAL A 16 -5.43 2.13 -7.09
C VAL A 16 -4.69 1.02 -6.35
N SER A 17 -3.43 0.81 -6.68
CA SER A 17 -2.65 -0.26 -6.06
C SER A 17 -2.32 0.19 -4.64
N SER A 18 -2.67 -0.63 -3.66
CA SER A 18 -2.21 -0.54 -2.27
C SER A 18 -0.74 -0.12 -2.21
N TYR A 19 -0.48 1.05 -1.62
CA TYR A 19 0.84 1.67 -1.54
C TYR A 19 1.46 1.48 -0.15
N ALA A 20 1.47 0.23 0.33
CA ALA A 20 2.13 -0.12 1.58
C ALA A 20 3.37 -0.98 1.32
N PRO A 21 4.60 -0.44 1.48
CA PRO A 21 5.81 -1.23 1.28
C PRO A 21 5.90 -2.40 2.27
N VAL A 22 6.11 -3.60 1.72
CA VAL A 22 6.22 -4.85 2.48
C VAL A 22 7.58 -4.94 3.19
N LYS A 23 7.57 -5.28 4.48
CA LYS A 23 8.74 -5.58 5.31
C LYS A 23 8.57 -6.97 5.90
N TYR A 24 9.53 -7.84 5.61
CA TYR A 24 9.51 -9.19 6.10
C TYR A 24 10.03 -9.27 7.54
N MET A 25 9.36 -10.06 8.38
CA MET A 25 9.79 -10.34 9.75
C MET A 25 11.20 -10.91 9.80
N ILE A 26 11.53 -11.87 8.94
CA ILE A 26 12.83 -12.56 8.95
C ILE A 26 14.02 -11.61 8.71
N THR A 27 13.89 -10.65 7.79
CA THR A 27 14.98 -9.72 7.44
C THR A 27 15.13 -8.57 8.43
N ASN A 28 14.04 -8.27 9.17
CA ASN A 28 13.97 -7.21 10.18
C ASN A 28 14.03 -7.72 11.61
N CYS A 29 14.33 -9.02 11.79
CA CYS A 29 14.45 -9.63 13.09
C CYS A 29 15.53 -8.95 13.95
N GLY A 30 15.16 -8.51 15.15
CA GLY A 30 16.02 -7.76 16.08
C GLY A 30 16.29 -6.31 15.66
N LYS A 31 15.56 -5.77 14.67
CA LYS A 31 15.76 -4.42 14.12
C LYS A 31 14.55 -3.52 14.31
N TYR A 32 14.78 -2.24 14.06
CA TYR A 32 13.74 -1.23 13.94
C TYR A 32 13.20 -1.17 12.51
N VAL A 33 11.88 -1.11 12.38
CA VAL A 33 11.19 -0.72 11.15
C VAL A 33 10.62 0.67 11.39
N TYR A 34 11.14 1.64 10.65
CA TYR A 34 10.64 3.02 10.67
C TYR A 34 9.44 3.12 9.74
N VAL A 35 8.28 3.47 10.31
CA VAL A 35 7.03 3.66 9.57
C VAL A 35 6.78 5.15 9.46
N LEU A 36 6.89 5.67 8.23
CA LEU A 36 6.67 7.08 7.92
C LEU A 36 5.23 7.36 7.48
N THR A 37 4.59 6.37 6.83
CA THR A 37 3.19 6.45 6.41
C THR A 37 2.51 5.11 6.68
N ALA A 38 2.81 4.08 5.89
CA ALA A 38 2.35 2.73 6.14
C ALA A 38 3.36 1.68 5.68
N ASN A 39 3.31 0.50 6.31
CA ASN A 39 4.07 -0.68 5.94
C ASN A 39 3.24 -1.94 6.16
N ILE A 40 3.42 -2.95 5.31
CA ILE A 40 2.92 -4.30 5.60
C ILE A 40 4.04 -5.10 6.25
N ILE A 41 3.85 -5.53 7.49
CA ILE A 41 4.75 -6.47 8.16
C ILE A 41 4.30 -7.88 7.83
N LYS A 42 5.14 -8.61 7.09
CA LYS A 42 4.81 -9.92 6.55
C LYS A 42 5.64 -11.03 7.17
N LEU A 43 4.98 -12.11 7.56
CA LEU A 43 5.62 -13.39 7.81
C LEU A 43 5.25 -14.36 6.69
N GLU A 44 6.27 -14.89 6.03
CA GLU A 44 6.19 -16.11 5.25
C GLU A 44 7.19 -17.08 5.87
N MET A 45 6.74 -18.25 6.32
CA MET A 45 7.65 -19.21 6.94
C MET A 45 8.67 -19.72 5.92
N ILE A 46 9.93 -19.57 6.30
CA ILE A 46 11.10 -20.16 5.65
C ILE A 46 11.81 -20.99 6.73
N ASN A 47 12.40 -22.11 6.34
CA ASN A 47 13.18 -23.01 7.23
C ASN A 47 14.28 -22.28 8.06
N SER A 48 14.62 -21.04 7.71
CA SER A 48 15.66 -20.23 8.35
C SER A 48 15.17 -19.23 9.42
N MET A 49 13.87 -19.18 9.75
CA MET A 49 13.35 -18.27 10.78
C MET A 49 13.84 -18.65 12.19
N PRO A 50 14.35 -17.71 13.02
CA PRO A 50 14.76 -17.98 14.39
C PRO A 50 13.57 -18.34 15.30
N SER A 51 13.84 -19.02 16.42
CA SER A 51 12.81 -19.43 17.39
C SER A 51 12.08 -18.26 18.04
N HIS A 52 12.78 -17.16 18.26
CA HIS A 52 12.21 -15.91 18.76
C HIS A 52 12.66 -14.79 17.85
N CYS A 53 11.69 -14.06 17.30
CA CYS A 53 11.94 -12.92 16.47
C CYS A 53 11.15 -11.72 16.94
N LEU A 54 11.82 -10.59 17.10
CA LEU A 54 11.22 -9.34 17.55
C LEU A 54 11.51 -8.26 16.53
N VAL A 55 10.47 -7.58 16.07
CA VAL A 55 10.57 -6.39 15.22
C VAL A 55 10.02 -5.22 16.02
N THR A 56 10.83 -4.16 16.15
CA THR A 56 10.38 -2.94 16.80
C THR A 56 9.90 -1.97 15.74
N ILE A 57 8.64 -1.57 15.82
CA ILE A 57 8.07 -0.51 15.00
C ILE A 57 8.38 0.81 15.65
N LYS A 58 8.86 1.78 14.86
CA LYS A 58 9.03 3.15 15.29
C LYS A 58 8.35 4.08 14.29
N THR A 59 7.39 4.87 14.75
CA THR A 59 6.83 5.96 13.95
C THR A 59 7.74 7.17 14.05
N SER A 60 7.86 7.92 12.97
CA SER A 60 8.66 9.14 12.95
C SER A 60 7.98 10.14 12.05
N ASP A 61 7.74 11.33 12.57
CA ASP A 61 7.40 12.49 11.76
C ASP A 61 8.70 13.04 11.12
N ILE A 62 8.67 13.36 9.82
CA ILE A 62 9.78 14.02 9.14
C ILE A 62 9.57 15.53 9.32
N GLY A 63 9.89 16.01 10.53
CA GLY A 63 10.05 17.43 10.78
C GLY A 63 9.17 17.95 11.91
N LEU A 64 9.80 18.06 13.09
CA LEU A 64 9.32 18.72 14.31
C LEU A 64 8.50 17.76 15.21
N ASP A 65 9.07 17.36 16.35
CA ASP A 65 8.46 16.59 17.46
C ASP A 65 7.24 17.30 18.11
N ILE A 66 6.27 17.80 17.33
CA ILE A 66 5.11 18.54 17.85
C ILE A 66 3.91 17.59 18.03
N HIS A 67 3.84 16.52 17.25
CA HIS A 67 2.72 15.59 17.27
C HIS A 67 3.11 14.27 17.95
N ASN A 68 2.28 13.83 18.91
CA ASN A 68 2.43 12.55 19.59
C ASN A 68 2.04 11.42 18.62
N THR A 69 2.98 11.04 17.75
CA THR A 69 2.78 9.99 16.74
C THR A 69 2.58 8.63 17.40
N SER A 70 1.83 7.79 16.72
CA SER A 70 1.50 6.44 17.13
C SER A 70 1.28 5.59 15.88
N SER A 71 1.44 4.28 15.99
CA SER A 71 1.01 3.34 14.96
C SER A 71 -0.39 2.78 15.23
N ARG A 72 -1.15 2.54 14.16
CA ARG A 72 -2.27 1.59 14.12
C ARG A 72 -1.80 0.29 13.49
N ILE A 73 -2.32 -0.84 13.99
CA ILE A 73 -2.09 -2.16 13.38
C ILE A 73 -3.42 -2.83 13.06
N GLN A 74 -3.50 -3.43 11.87
CA GLN A 74 -4.62 -4.28 11.46
C GLN A 74 -4.11 -5.60 10.88
N PHE A 75 -4.78 -6.69 11.22
CA PHE A 75 -4.52 -7.99 10.61
C PHE A 75 -5.23 -8.06 9.24
N LEU A 76 -4.45 -8.12 8.16
CA LEU A 76 -4.98 -8.31 6.80
C LEU A 76 -5.14 -9.79 6.49
N HIS A 77 -4.14 -10.59 6.89
CA HIS A 77 -4.14 -12.04 6.77
C HIS A 77 -3.53 -12.64 8.03
N PHE A 78 -4.12 -13.72 8.55
CA PHE A 78 -3.62 -14.37 9.75
C PHE A 78 -3.86 -15.88 9.72
N ASN A 79 -2.78 -16.64 9.59
CA ASN A 79 -2.78 -18.08 9.67
C ASN A 79 -1.52 -18.55 10.42
N VAL A 80 -1.59 -18.57 11.74
CA VAL A 80 -0.47 -19.00 12.60
C VAL A 80 -0.99 -20.03 13.59
N PRO A 81 -0.88 -21.33 13.35
CA PRO A 81 -1.38 -22.30 14.32
C PRO A 81 -0.66 -22.26 15.65
N CYS A 82 -1.42 -22.50 16.71
CA CYS A 82 -0.92 -22.39 18.08
C CYS A 82 0.08 -23.49 18.46
N ASP A 83 0.07 -24.63 17.78
CA ASP A 83 1.07 -25.69 17.87
C ASP A 83 2.39 -25.30 17.18
N GLU A 84 2.34 -24.41 16.19
CA GLU A 84 3.48 -24.02 15.37
C GLU A 84 4.16 -22.75 15.86
N GLY A 85 3.38 -21.81 16.39
CA GLY A 85 3.90 -20.57 16.94
C GLY A 85 2.84 -19.60 17.43
N ARG A 86 3.27 -18.38 17.72
CA ARG A 86 2.39 -17.28 18.10
C ARG A 86 2.96 -15.92 17.72
N VAL A 87 2.09 -14.98 17.43
CA VAL A 87 2.41 -13.55 17.30
C VAL A 87 2.12 -12.86 18.61
N ARG A 88 3.06 -12.06 19.12
CA ARG A 88 2.88 -11.28 20.34
C ARG A 88 3.00 -9.80 20.02
N LEU A 89 2.05 -9.03 20.52
CA LEU A 89 2.01 -7.58 20.33
C LEU A 89 2.24 -6.89 21.67
N TYR A 90 3.08 -5.86 21.67
CA TYR A 90 3.36 -5.04 22.84
C TYR A 90 3.38 -3.56 22.50
N GLY A 91 2.92 -2.74 23.44
CA GLY A 91 2.92 -1.29 23.29
C GLY A 91 1.58 -0.73 22.80
N PHE A 92 0.49 -1.49 22.89
CA PHE A 92 -0.85 -1.11 22.45
C PHE A 92 -1.74 -0.68 23.61
N THR A 93 -2.62 0.28 23.34
CA THR A 93 -3.61 0.78 24.32
C THR A 93 -4.51 -0.35 24.79
N GLU A 94 -4.98 -1.16 23.85
CA GLU A 94 -5.69 -2.42 24.04
C GLU A 94 -5.17 -3.43 23.01
N GLY A 95 -5.20 -4.72 23.32
CA GLY A 95 -4.68 -5.77 22.43
C GLY A 95 -3.18 -6.08 22.58
N ASP A 96 -2.55 -5.67 23.69
CA ASP A 96 -1.31 -6.34 24.12
C ASP A 96 -1.64 -7.81 24.42
N GLY A 97 -0.94 -8.75 23.79
CA GLY A 97 -1.35 -10.15 23.88
C GLY A 97 -0.58 -11.11 22.99
N SER A 98 -1.08 -12.35 22.97
CA SER A 98 -0.54 -13.47 22.18
C SER A 98 -1.63 -14.02 21.28
N TYR A 99 -1.33 -14.16 20.00
CA TYR A 99 -2.27 -14.49 18.94
C TYR A 99 -1.78 -15.70 18.13
N CYS A 100 -2.70 -16.62 17.86
CA CYS A 100 -2.53 -17.77 16.99
C CYS A 100 -3.93 -18.26 16.55
N ASN A 101 -3.99 -19.09 15.50
CA ASN A 101 -5.20 -19.53 14.82
C ASN A 101 -6.09 -18.36 14.38
N GLY A 102 -7.38 -18.37 14.71
CA GLY A 102 -8.33 -17.30 14.37
C GLY A 102 -8.52 -16.25 15.47
N ASN A 103 -7.68 -16.23 16.51
CA ASN A 103 -7.85 -15.35 17.66
C ASN A 103 -7.27 -13.94 17.47
N ALA A 104 -6.87 -13.59 16.25
CA ALA A 104 -6.42 -12.23 15.95
C ALA A 104 -7.57 -11.23 16.11
N PRO A 105 -7.28 -10.02 16.63
CA PRO A 105 -8.27 -8.94 16.68
C PRO A 105 -8.77 -8.61 15.28
N THR A 106 -10.09 -8.46 15.14
CA THR A 106 -10.74 -8.04 13.90
C THR A 106 -10.75 -6.52 13.74
N THR A 107 -10.51 -5.78 14.83
CA THR A 107 -10.43 -4.33 14.85
C THR A 107 -8.97 -3.87 14.86
N PHE A 108 -8.74 -2.62 14.46
CA PHE A 108 -7.44 -2.01 14.56
C PHE A 108 -6.99 -1.89 16.03
N LEU A 109 -5.68 -2.01 16.26
CA LEU A 109 -5.04 -1.76 17.54
C LEU A 109 -4.24 -0.48 17.47
N LYS A 110 -4.40 0.42 18.43
CA LYS A 110 -3.65 1.68 18.50
C LYS A 110 -2.52 1.56 19.51
N SER A 111 -1.30 1.89 19.10
CA SER A 111 -0.14 1.96 20.00
C SER A 111 -0.24 3.11 21.01
N ARG A 112 0.42 2.94 22.16
CA ARG A 112 0.46 3.94 23.25
C ARG A 112 1.44 5.07 22.99
N SER A 113 2.45 4.84 22.16
CA SER A 113 3.52 5.79 21.84
C SER A 113 3.98 5.59 20.40
N ASP A 114 5.03 6.30 20.03
CA ASP A 114 5.76 6.17 18.77
C ASP A 114 6.46 4.81 18.57
N GLN A 115 6.38 3.90 19.55
CA GLN A 115 7.09 2.63 19.53
C GLN A 115 6.16 1.48 19.93
N SER A 116 6.11 0.46 19.07
CA SER A 116 5.39 -0.78 19.35
C SER A 116 6.23 -1.98 18.91
N ILE A 117 5.90 -3.17 19.41
CA ILE A 117 6.69 -4.38 19.15
C ILE A 117 5.80 -5.48 18.60
N ILE A 118 6.26 -6.09 17.51
CA ILE A 118 5.69 -7.29 16.92
C ILE A 118 6.70 -8.41 17.11
N ALA A 119 6.35 -9.41 17.90
CA ALA A 119 7.17 -10.59 18.11
C ALA A 119 6.51 -11.83 17.51
N PHE A 120 7.33 -12.76 17.02
CA PHE A 120 6.93 -14.07 16.57
C PHE A 120 7.76 -15.13 17.29
N ASP A 121 7.08 -16.05 17.95
CA ASP A 121 7.71 -17.26 18.48
C ASP A 121 7.37 -18.44 17.61
N LYS A 122 8.39 -19.19 17.24
CA LYS A 122 8.29 -20.48 16.57
C LYS A 122 8.49 -21.59 17.61
N TYR A 123 7.56 -22.54 17.64
CA TYR A 123 7.59 -23.66 18.58
C TYR A 123 8.15 -24.94 17.99
N HIS A 124 7.87 -25.24 16.72
CA HIS A 124 8.35 -26.45 16.05
C HIS A 124 9.50 -26.18 15.08
N THR A 125 10.45 -27.11 14.99
CA THR A 125 11.63 -27.05 14.11
C THR A 125 11.44 -27.76 12.78
N ASN A 126 10.33 -28.48 12.57
CA ASN A 126 10.08 -29.27 11.36
C ASN A 126 9.63 -28.40 10.18
N SER A 127 9.96 -28.86 8.97
CA SER A 127 9.97 -28.08 7.73
C SER A 127 8.67 -28.07 6.93
N ASP A 128 7.61 -28.74 7.40
CA ASP A 128 6.43 -29.04 6.58
C ASP A 128 5.18 -28.22 6.93
N TYR A 129 5.28 -27.29 7.87
CA TYR A 129 4.18 -26.40 8.21
C TYR A 129 4.35 -24.99 7.61
N SER A 130 3.25 -24.28 7.37
CA SER A 130 3.23 -22.91 6.86
C SER A 130 2.45 -21.96 7.77
N ALA A 131 3.15 -21.19 8.60
CA ALA A 131 2.58 -20.04 9.29
C ALA A 131 2.78 -18.78 8.44
N SER A 132 1.73 -17.97 8.31
CA SER A 132 1.78 -16.73 7.56
C SER A 132 0.88 -15.67 8.17
N PHE A 133 1.33 -14.43 8.12
CA PHE A 133 0.48 -13.29 8.46
C PHE A 133 0.92 -12.04 7.71
N GLU A 134 -0.02 -11.12 7.54
CA GLU A 134 0.19 -9.78 7.02
C GLU A 134 -0.47 -8.79 7.99
N LEU A 135 0.35 -7.90 8.54
CA LEU A 135 -0.10 -6.81 9.40
C LEU A 135 0.09 -5.49 8.65
N LEU A 136 -1.00 -4.76 8.43
CA LEU A 136 -0.92 -3.36 8.04
C LEU A 136 -0.51 -2.56 9.27
N VAL A 137 0.54 -1.76 9.15
CA VAL A 137 1.02 -0.85 10.18
C VAL A 137 1.01 0.55 9.61
N THR A 138 0.18 1.42 10.16
CA THR A 138 -0.05 2.77 9.67
C THR A 138 0.37 3.78 10.73
N GLU A 139 1.20 4.76 10.34
CA GLU A 139 1.52 5.91 11.17
C GLU A 139 0.28 6.81 11.31
N THR A 140 0.04 7.29 12.52
CA THR A 140 -1.02 8.25 12.80
C THR A 140 -0.66 9.14 13.98
N HIS A 141 -1.09 10.38 13.92
CA HIS A 141 -1.04 11.29 15.06
C HIS A 141 -2.44 11.77 15.45
N ASN A 142 -2.50 12.34 16.65
CA ASN A 142 -3.68 13.05 17.14
C ASN A 142 -3.41 14.56 17.13
N GLY A 143 -4.48 15.34 17.22
CA GLY A 143 -4.44 16.80 17.19
C GLY A 143 -5.00 17.33 15.87
N ASP A 144 -4.59 18.53 15.50
CA ASP A 144 -5.03 19.14 14.25
C ASP A 144 -4.33 18.45 13.07
N CYS A 145 -5.13 17.89 12.16
CA CYS A 145 -4.60 17.32 10.92
C CYS A 145 -4.06 18.44 10.03
N GLY A 146 -2.83 18.27 9.54
CA GLY A 146 -2.18 19.22 8.66
C GLY A 146 -2.81 19.23 7.26
N HIS A 147 -2.34 20.15 6.41
CA HIS A 147 -2.83 20.26 5.04
C HIS A 147 -2.52 19.05 4.15
N LEU A 148 -1.61 18.17 4.56
CA LEU A 148 -1.24 16.95 3.85
C LEU A 148 -1.82 15.69 4.50
N ASP A 149 -2.65 15.86 5.54
CA ASP A 149 -3.23 14.77 6.31
C ASP A 149 -4.72 14.63 6.04
N PHE A 150 -5.16 13.38 6.02
CA PHE A 150 -6.55 13.00 6.00
C PHE A 150 -7.04 12.80 7.44
N SER A 151 -8.16 13.44 7.78
CA SER A 151 -8.81 13.25 9.08
C SER A 151 -9.73 12.04 9.03
N CYS A 152 -9.30 10.95 9.69
CA CYS A 152 -10.14 9.78 9.91
C CYS A 152 -11.38 10.14 10.73
N LYS A 153 -12.50 9.44 10.50
CA LYS A 153 -13.74 9.65 11.24
C LYS A 153 -13.61 9.30 12.73
N ASN A 154 -12.72 8.39 13.08
CA ASN A 154 -12.35 8.02 14.45
C ASN A 154 -11.34 8.98 15.12
N GLY A 155 -10.99 10.09 14.45
CA GLY A 155 -10.24 11.20 15.05
C GLY A 155 -8.72 11.11 14.97
N GLY A 156 -8.15 10.16 14.21
CA GLY A 156 -6.72 10.20 13.85
C GLY A 156 -6.45 10.94 12.55
N CYS A 157 -5.21 11.37 12.37
CA CYS A 157 -4.70 11.91 11.11
C CYS A 157 -3.75 10.88 10.48
N ILE A 158 -3.85 10.70 9.16
CA ILE A 158 -2.97 9.85 8.34
C ILE A 158 -2.55 10.63 7.09
N ASN A 159 -1.52 10.19 6.37
CA ASN A 159 -1.12 10.85 5.13
C ASN A 159 -2.21 10.79 4.04
N ASP A 160 -2.72 11.95 3.59
CA ASP A 160 -3.83 12.04 2.64
C ASP A 160 -3.47 11.45 1.27
N VAL A 161 -2.29 11.81 0.75
CA VAL A 161 -1.91 11.50 -0.63
C VAL A 161 -1.60 10.02 -0.85
N LEU A 162 -1.00 9.36 0.14
CA LEU A 162 -0.51 7.99 -0.01
C LEU A 162 -1.46 6.94 0.56
N LEU A 163 -2.33 7.30 1.51
CA LEU A 163 -3.12 6.35 2.29
C LEU A 163 -4.63 6.51 2.10
N THR A 164 -5.09 7.49 1.33
CA THR A 164 -6.51 7.52 0.93
C THR A 164 -6.70 6.75 -0.36
N CYS A 165 -7.73 5.91 -0.36
CA CYS A 165 -8.18 5.16 -1.53
C CYS A 165 -7.11 4.26 -2.10
N ASP A 166 -6.25 3.72 -1.24
CA ASP A 166 -5.21 2.77 -1.60
C ASP A 166 -5.70 1.32 -1.46
N GLY A 167 -6.92 1.11 -0.96
CA GLY A 167 -7.53 -0.21 -0.77
C GLY A 167 -7.17 -0.86 0.56
N ASN A 168 -6.45 -0.16 1.44
CA ASN A 168 -6.21 -0.58 2.81
C ASN A 168 -7.03 0.30 3.78
N ASN A 169 -7.46 -0.28 4.89
CA ASN A 169 -8.13 0.50 5.94
C ASN A 169 -7.10 1.10 6.90
N ASN A 170 -6.45 2.18 6.46
CA ASN A 170 -5.39 2.85 7.22
C ASN A 170 -5.95 3.60 8.43
N CYS A 171 -7.20 4.08 8.36
CA CYS A 171 -7.87 4.71 9.49
C CYS A 171 -8.31 3.71 10.56
N GLY A 172 -8.58 2.45 10.20
CA GLY A 172 -9.21 1.43 11.02
C GLY A 172 -10.75 1.53 11.09
N ASP A 173 -11.36 2.51 10.42
CA ASP A 173 -12.81 2.73 10.34
C ASP A 173 -13.32 2.88 8.88
N ASP A 174 -12.46 2.54 7.91
CA ASP A 174 -12.68 2.62 6.46
C ASP A 174 -13.01 4.03 5.94
N SER A 175 -12.77 5.10 6.73
CA SER A 175 -13.07 6.46 6.27
C SER A 175 -12.16 6.97 5.16
N ASP A 176 -10.93 6.48 5.10
CA ASP A 176 -9.94 6.73 4.05
C ASP A 176 -10.27 6.06 2.71
N GLU A 177 -11.15 5.06 2.71
CA GLU A 177 -11.57 4.29 1.53
C GLU A 177 -12.97 4.65 1.04
N GLN A 178 -13.64 5.60 1.70
CA GLN A 178 -14.97 6.04 1.28
C GLN A 178 -14.90 6.91 0.02
N ALA A 179 -15.95 6.82 -0.81
CA ALA A 179 -16.03 7.55 -2.08
C ALA A 179 -15.79 9.06 -1.95
N VAL A 180 -16.08 9.66 -0.79
CA VAL A 180 -15.85 11.08 -0.50
C VAL A 180 -14.36 11.41 -0.35
N ALA A 181 -13.55 10.50 0.21
CA ALA A 181 -12.10 10.64 0.24
C ALA A 181 -11.51 10.47 -1.17
N CYS A 182 -12.09 9.58 -1.99
CA CYS A 182 -11.56 9.20 -3.31
C CYS A 182 -11.88 10.16 -4.47
N ILE A 183 -12.51 11.29 -4.20
CA ILE A 183 -12.98 12.22 -5.24
C ILE A 183 -11.80 12.78 -6.07
N TRP A 184 -10.63 12.95 -5.45
CA TRP A 184 -9.43 13.51 -6.10
C TRP A 184 -8.86 12.63 -7.22
N PHE A 185 -9.12 11.32 -7.22
CA PHE A 185 -8.63 10.40 -8.25
C PHE A 185 -9.46 10.40 -9.55
N LEU A 186 -10.72 10.86 -9.50
CA LEU A 186 -11.61 10.90 -10.66
C LEU A 186 -11.08 11.75 -11.84
N PRO A 187 -10.62 13.01 -11.63
CA PRO A 187 -10.07 13.80 -12.73
C PRO A 187 -8.74 13.25 -13.26
N VAL A 188 -7.88 12.64 -12.43
CA VAL A 188 -6.59 12.08 -12.89
C VAL A 188 -6.81 10.87 -13.80
N VAL A 189 -7.72 9.97 -13.42
CA VAL A 189 -8.06 8.77 -14.20
C VAL A 189 -8.71 9.12 -15.54
N ILE A 190 -9.41 10.26 -15.64
CA ILE A 190 -10.06 10.70 -16.88
C ILE A 190 -9.09 11.53 -17.76
N THR A 191 -8.32 12.45 -17.17
CA THR A 191 -7.51 13.42 -17.93
C THR A 191 -6.27 12.78 -18.55
N VAL A 192 -5.58 11.89 -17.86
CA VAL A 192 -4.36 11.23 -18.37
C VAL A 192 -4.62 10.39 -19.63
N PRO A 193 -5.62 9.49 -19.69
CA PRO A 193 -5.91 8.75 -20.92
C PRO A 193 -6.41 9.65 -22.05
N ILE A 194 -7.16 10.71 -21.75
CA ILE A 194 -7.61 11.67 -22.79
C ILE A 194 -6.41 12.40 -23.41
N VAL A 195 -5.51 12.94 -22.58
CA VAL A 195 -4.33 13.67 -23.07
C VAL A 195 -3.40 12.77 -23.86
N THR A 196 -3.17 11.53 -23.41
CA THR A 196 -2.33 10.56 -24.12
C THR A 196 -2.95 10.14 -25.45
N VAL A 197 -4.25 9.84 -25.51
CA VAL A 197 -4.95 9.53 -26.77
C VAL A 197 -4.91 10.71 -27.74
N CYS A 198 -5.21 11.93 -27.26
CA CYS A 198 -5.13 13.13 -28.08
C CYS A 198 -3.71 13.36 -28.63
N GLY A 199 -2.68 13.18 -27.79
CA GLY A 199 -1.29 13.31 -28.19
C GLY A 199 -0.89 12.32 -29.29
N VAL A 200 -1.27 11.05 -29.15
CA VAL A 200 -1.02 10.00 -30.15
C VAL A 200 -1.74 10.33 -31.47
N CYS A 201 -3.01 10.77 -31.40
CA CYS A 201 -3.77 11.18 -32.58
C CYS A 201 -3.10 12.35 -33.31
N CYS A 202 -2.66 13.39 -32.59
CA CYS A 202 -1.93 14.53 -33.15
C CYS A 202 -0.64 14.08 -33.84
N PHE A 203 0.13 13.20 -33.22
CA PHE A 203 1.37 12.68 -33.79
C PHE A 203 1.15 11.91 -35.10
N ILE A 204 0.11 11.06 -35.16
CA ILE A 204 -0.28 10.34 -36.38
C ILE A 204 -0.65 11.33 -37.49
N VAL A 205 -1.45 12.35 -37.19
CA VAL A 205 -1.85 13.38 -38.18
C VAL A 205 -0.62 14.09 -38.74
N ILE A 206 0.34 14.49 -37.90
CA ILE A 206 1.58 15.13 -38.35
C ILE A 206 2.36 14.22 -39.32
N ILE A 207 2.49 12.93 -39.01
CA ILE A 207 3.14 11.95 -39.91
C ILE A 207 2.41 11.86 -41.25
N LEU A 208 1.08 11.83 -41.24
CA LEU A 208 0.27 11.76 -42.47
C LEU A 208 0.43 13.04 -43.31
N LEU A 209 0.45 14.22 -42.69
CA LEU A 209 0.68 15.50 -43.36
C LEU A 209 2.09 15.58 -43.95
N TYR A 210 3.10 15.12 -43.20
CA TYR A 210 4.49 15.05 -43.67
C TYR A 210 4.62 14.12 -44.88
N LYS A 211 4.07 12.90 -44.81
CA LYS A 211 4.03 11.95 -45.94
C LYS A 211 3.29 12.54 -47.15
N ARG A 212 2.19 13.26 -46.93
CA ARG A 212 1.42 13.92 -48.02
C ARG A 212 2.23 15.03 -48.68
N ASN A 213 3.01 15.80 -47.92
CA ASN A 213 3.88 16.84 -48.46
C ASN A 213 5.02 16.23 -49.31
N LEU A 214 5.66 15.16 -48.84
CA LEU A 214 6.68 14.44 -49.61
C LEU A 214 6.14 13.91 -50.94
N ARG A 215 4.91 13.35 -50.96
CA ARG A 215 4.27 12.90 -52.20
C ARG A 215 4.00 14.05 -53.19
N ARG A 216 3.66 15.25 -52.70
CA ARG A 216 3.50 16.44 -53.55
C ARG A 216 4.82 16.87 -54.18
N GLN A 217 5.91 16.84 -53.41
CA GLN A 217 7.25 17.16 -53.93
C GLN A 217 7.76 16.12 -54.95
N SER A 218 7.46 14.84 -54.78
CA SER A 218 7.83 13.81 -55.76
C SER A 218 7.05 13.89 -57.07
N GLN A 219 5.76 14.27 -57.01
CA GLN A 219 4.95 14.46 -58.23
C GLN A 219 5.32 15.73 -59.01
N GLY A 220 5.74 16.80 -58.32
CA GLY A 220 6.21 18.03 -58.97
C GLY A 220 7.54 17.88 -59.74
N LYS A 221 8.32 16.84 -59.48
CA LYS A 221 9.59 16.54 -60.17
C LYS A 221 9.46 15.68 -61.43
N ILE A 222 8.27 15.14 -61.74
CA ILE A 222 8.05 14.26 -62.91
C ILE A 222 7.54 15.04 -64.14
N ILE A 223 7.19 16.31 -63.99
CA ILE A 223 6.61 17.17 -65.06
C ILE A 223 7.63 18.21 -65.58
N GLN A 224 8.89 18.16 -65.12
CA GLN A 224 10.03 18.87 -65.72
C GLN A 224 10.98 17.87 -66.37
#